data_AF-A0A9W8N3W3-F1
#
_entry.id   AF-A0A9W8N3W3-F1
#
_cell.length_a   1.000
_cell.length_b   1.000
_cell.length_c   1.000
_cell.angle_alpha   90.00
_cell.angle_beta   90.00
_cell.angle_gamma   90.00
#
_symmetry.space_group_name_H-M   'P 1'
#
loop_
_entity.id
_entity.type
_entity.pdbx_description
1 polymer ?
#
loop_
_entity_poly.entity_id
_entity_poly.type
_entity_poly.pdbx_seq_one_letter_code
_entity_poly.pdbx_strand_id
1 'polypeptide(L)'
;MSYKVAAPDEYLAITGMNIKNVHITKAAWVLPFQRCTRFSVQPHDYAMNLQAMTKEKLQFLLPVVFTIGPDVNARGANAKFVSDANSGEHAHEEDRGDALMKYAMLLADTSVKEKEAQYLENIVKGIIEGETRVLVSSMTMEEIFTEREEFKRRIFRNIQGELDQFGLKIYNANVKELKDAVGSTYFHRCSAPRKCR
;
A
#
# COMPACT_ATOMS: atom_id res chain seq x y z
N MET A 1 -16.25 31.69 12.01
CA MET A 1 -15.37 31.44 10.85
C MET A 1 -13.95 31.40 11.35
N SER A 2 -13.21 30.31 11.13
CA SER A 2 -11.80 30.19 11.51
C SER A 2 -11.00 29.80 10.27
N TYR A 3 -9.92 30.51 9.99
CA TYR A 3 -9.00 30.17 8.91
C TYR A 3 -8.01 29.12 9.42
N LYS A 4 -7.94 27.97 8.74
CA LYS A 4 -7.03 26.88 9.08
C LYS A 4 -6.10 26.59 7.91
N VAL A 5 -4.84 26.35 8.23
CA VAL A 5 -3.77 25.95 7.29
C VAL A 5 -3.23 24.60 7.76
N ALA A 6 -2.92 23.71 6.81
CA ALA A 6 -2.26 22.42 7.06
C ALA A 6 -0.74 22.52 6.92
N ALA A 7 -0.04 21.57 7.55
CA ALA A 7 1.40 21.40 7.38
C ALA A 7 1.75 20.92 5.95
N PRO A 8 3.03 21.00 5.53
CA PRO A 8 3.47 20.53 4.21
C PRO A 8 3.14 19.06 3.92
N ASP A 9 3.14 18.23 4.95
CA ASP A 9 2.84 16.80 4.95
C ASP A 9 1.39 16.45 5.32
N GLU A 10 0.54 17.45 5.56
CA GLU A 10 -0.86 17.25 5.94
C GLU A 10 -1.84 17.89 4.94
N TYR A 11 -3.09 17.41 4.93
CA TYR A 11 -4.20 18.04 4.21
C TYR A 11 -5.40 18.22 5.14
N LEU A 12 -6.22 19.22 4.83
CA LEU A 12 -7.50 19.46 5.50
C LEU A 12 -8.61 18.76 4.71
N ALA A 13 -9.30 17.83 5.35
CA ALA A 13 -10.57 17.29 4.89
C ALA A 13 -11.71 18.09 5.52
N ILE A 14 -12.53 18.75 4.70
CA ILE A 14 -13.65 19.58 5.12
C ILE A 14 -14.96 18.92 4.66
N THR A 15 -15.89 18.74 5.61
CA THR A 15 -17.23 18.19 5.38
C THR A 15 -18.28 19.07 6.05
N GLY A 16 -19.54 19.05 5.59
CA GLY A 16 -20.63 19.78 6.24
C GLY A 16 -21.53 20.56 5.28
N MET A 17 -22.14 21.65 5.77
CA MET A 17 -23.18 22.38 5.04
C MET A 17 -22.70 22.83 3.64
N ASN A 18 -23.48 22.47 2.61
CA ASN A 18 -23.20 22.68 1.18
C ASN A 18 -22.05 21.85 0.56
N ILE A 19 -21.51 20.85 1.28
CA ILE A 19 -20.50 19.92 0.76
C ILE A 19 -21.07 18.51 0.80
N LYS A 20 -21.41 17.96 -0.37
CA LYS A 20 -21.98 16.60 -0.49
C LYS A 20 -20.93 15.49 -0.25
N ASN A 21 -19.67 15.79 -0.54
CA ASN A 21 -18.52 14.89 -0.45
C ASN A 21 -17.46 15.45 0.51
N VAL A 22 -16.25 14.88 0.53
CA VAL A 22 -15.11 15.44 1.26
C VAL A 22 -14.39 16.46 0.39
N HIS A 23 -14.21 17.68 0.88
CA HIS A 23 -13.39 18.70 0.22
C HIS A 23 -11.97 18.71 0.81
N ILE A 24 -10.95 18.47 -0.02
CA ILE A 24 -9.56 18.36 0.43
C ILE A 24 -8.76 19.58 -0.02
N THR A 25 -8.13 20.28 0.91
CA THR A 25 -7.37 21.51 0.64
C THR A 25 -6.22 21.70 1.63
N LYS A 26 -5.20 22.48 1.24
CA LYS A 26 -4.08 22.88 2.12
C LYS A 26 -4.45 24.02 3.08
N ALA A 27 -5.36 24.90 2.68
CA ALA A 27 -5.82 25.99 3.51
C ALA A 27 -7.25 26.38 3.14
N ALA A 28 -8.09 26.63 4.14
CA ALA A 28 -9.47 27.05 3.91
C ALA A 28 -10.12 27.71 5.13
N TRP A 29 -11.18 28.46 4.83
CA TRP A 29 -12.09 29.02 5.81
C TRP A 29 -13.10 27.96 6.24
N VAL A 30 -13.15 27.67 7.53
CA VAL A 30 -14.10 26.70 8.11
C VAL A 30 -15.29 27.45 8.72
N LEU A 31 -16.48 27.20 8.16
CA LEU A 31 -17.76 27.74 8.63
C LEU A 31 -18.25 27.01 9.90
N PRO A 32 -19.11 27.62 10.73
CA PRO A 32 -19.60 27.02 11.98
C PRO A 32 -20.41 25.71 11.81
N PHE A 33 -20.87 25.40 10.59
CA PHE A 33 -21.55 24.13 10.26
C PHE A 33 -20.68 23.16 9.45
N GLN A 34 -19.37 23.40 9.40
CA GLN A 34 -18.40 22.54 8.72
C GLN A 34 -17.46 21.86 9.73
N ARG A 35 -17.18 20.58 9.49
CA ARG A 35 -16.16 19.81 10.18
C ARG A 35 -14.87 19.87 9.37
N CYS A 36 -13.74 19.98 10.06
CA CYS A 36 -12.42 20.01 9.46
C CYS A 36 -11.52 19.03 10.21
N THR A 37 -11.08 17.99 9.50
CA THR A 37 -10.15 16.95 9.97
C THR A 37 -8.83 17.13 9.26
N ARG A 38 -7.72 16.93 9.98
CA ARG A 38 -6.37 16.94 9.40
C ARG A 38 -5.88 15.51 9.27
N PHE A 39 -5.33 15.16 8.13
CA PHE A 39 -4.70 13.87 7.91
C PHE A 39 -3.33 14.04 7.26
N SER A 40 -2.38 13.20 7.66
CA SER A 40 -1.03 13.18 7.09
C SER A 40 -1.00 12.34 5.81
N VAL A 41 -0.15 12.73 4.87
CA VAL A 41 0.11 11.98 3.63
C VAL A 41 1.46 11.27 3.64
N GLN A 42 2.12 11.21 4.80
CA GLN A 42 3.42 10.58 4.92
C GLN A 42 3.33 9.05 4.66
N PRO A 43 4.18 8.50 3.79
CA PRO A 43 4.28 7.06 3.62
C PRO A 43 4.76 6.37 4.90
N HIS A 44 4.24 5.17 5.15
CA HIS A 44 4.58 4.34 6.30
C HIS A 44 5.26 3.04 5.83
N ASP A 45 6.23 2.57 6.62
CA ASP A 45 6.94 1.32 6.36
C ASP A 45 6.26 0.15 7.07
N TYR A 46 5.78 -0.82 6.28
CA TYR A 46 5.14 -2.04 6.74
C TYR A 46 6.11 -3.21 6.62
N ALA A 47 6.80 -3.51 7.73
CA ALA A 47 7.68 -4.67 7.83
C ALA A 47 6.93 -5.91 8.34
N MET A 48 7.01 -7.02 7.61
CA MET A 48 6.38 -8.28 8.01
C MET A 48 7.16 -9.51 7.53
N ASN A 49 7.01 -10.62 8.27
CA ASN A 49 7.53 -11.92 7.87
C ASN A 49 6.36 -12.78 7.39
N LEU A 50 6.17 -12.83 6.09
CA LEU A 50 5.07 -13.58 5.49
C LEU A 50 5.36 -15.07 5.56
N GLN A 51 4.52 -15.83 6.24
CA GLN A 51 4.58 -17.29 6.20
C GLN A 51 3.67 -17.80 5.10
N ALA A 52 4.24 -18.53 4.14
CA ALA A 52 3.49 -19.08 3.03
C ALA A 52 3.90 -20.53 2.74
N MET A 53 3.03 -21.22 1.99
CA MET A 53 3.21 -22.61 1.59
C MET A 53 3.20 -22.69 0.06
N THR A 54 4.24 -23.28 -0.52
CA THR A 54 4.33 -23.47 -1.98
C THR A 54 3.36 -24.53 -2.49
N LYS A 55 3.24 -24.63 -3.82
CA LYS A 55 2.50 -25.71 -4.50
C LYS A 55 2.90 -27.12 -4.04
N GLU A 56 4.16 -27.29 -3.65
CA GLU A 56 4.75 -28.55 -3.19
C GLU A 56 4.60 -28.78 -1.67
N LYS A 57 3.83 -27.92 -0.99
CA LYS A 57 3.59 -27.93 0.45
C LYS A 57 4.84 -27.64 1.29
N LEU A 58 5.83 -26.96 0.72
CA LEU A 58 7.00 -26.48 1.45
C LEU A 58 6.66 -25.15 2.14
N GLN A 59 6.99 -25.04 3.42
CA GLN A 59 6.75 -23.83 4.21
C GLN A 59 8.02 -22.98 4.27
N PHE A 60 7.87 -21.69 4.04
CA PHE A 60 8.96 -20.73 4.15
C PHE A 60 8.48 -19.39 4.70
N LEU A 61 9.45 -18.57 5.10
CA LEU A 61 9.25 -17.21 5.55
C LEU A 61 9.83 -16.24 4.52
N LEU A 62 9.01 -15.28 4.10
CA LEU A 62 9.37 -14.20 3.19
C LEU A 62 9.40 -12.88 3.96
N PRO A 63 10.58 -12.40 4.36
CA PRO A 63 10.73 -11.10 5.00
C PRO A 63 10.61 -9.98 3.97
N VAL A 64 9.61 -9.12 4.14
CA VAL A 64 9.33 -8.00 3.24
C VAL A 64 9.14 -6.71 4.01
N VAL A 65 9.53 -5.61 3.39
CA VAL A 65 9.24 -4.26 3.86
C VAL A 65 8.63 -3.48 2.70
N PHE A 66 7.40 -3.02 2.85
CA PHE A 66 6.73 -2.18 1.87
C PHE A 66 6.54 -0.78 2.43
N THR A 67 6.94 0.24 1.67
CA THR A 67 6.65 1.65 2.00
C THR A 67 5.39 2.05 1.25
N ILE A 68 4.29 2.24 1.96
CA ILE A 68 2.96 2.51 1.39
C ILE A 68 2.43 3.84 1.92
N GLY A 69 1.80 4.63 1.06
CA GLY A 69 1.15 5.88 1.45
C GLY A 69 0.09 6.30 0.43
N PRO A 70 -0.70 7.34 0.74
CA PRO A 70 -1.69 7.85 -0.20
C PRO A 70 -1.03 8.42 -1.47
N ASP A 71 -1.67 8.25 -2.63
CA ASP A 71 -1.19 8.90 -3.86
C ASP A 71 -1.58 10.38 -3.88
N VAL A 72 -0.58 11.24 -3.69
CA VAL A 72 -0.73 12.70 -3.70
C VAL A 72 -0.58 13.32 -5.10
N ASN A 73 -0.12 12.53 -6.08
CA ASN A 73 0.24 13.03 -7.40
C ASN A 73 -0.96 13.26 -8.32
N ALA A 74 -2.11 12.63 -8.03
CA ALA A 74 -3.33 12.78 -8.81
C ALA A 74 -4.06 14.13 -8.60
N ARG A 75 -3.75 14.89 -7.52
CA ARG A 75 -4.49 16.12 -7.17
C ARG A 75 -3.64 17.34 -6.80
N GLY A 76 -2.32 17.19 -6.63
CA GLY A 76 -1.44 18.32 -6.34
C GLY A 76 -1.32 19.28 -7.54
N ALA A 77 -0.80 20.50 -7.30
CA ALA A 77 -0.52 21.52 -8.33
C ALA A 77 0.30 21.02 -9.55
N ASN A 78 0.88 19.82 -9.48
CA ASN A 78 1.60 19.14 -10.56
C ASN A 78 0.71 18.38 -11.55
N ALA A 79 -0.57 18.10 -11.25
CA ALA A 79 -1.47 17.42 -12.18
C ALA A 79 -1.71 18.21 -13.48
N LYS A 80 -1.57 19.55 -13.44
CA LYS A 80 -1.62 20.40 -14.63
C LYS A 80 -0.33 20.34 -15.48
N PHE A 81 0.80 19.93 -14.92
CA PHE A 81 2.09 19.88 -15.62
C PHE A 81 2.39 18.53 -16.28
N VAL A 82 1.75 17.44 -15.84
CA VAL A 82 2.03 16.07 -16.35
C VAL A 82 0.94 15.57 -17.32
N SER A 83 0.06 16.47 -17.78
CA SER A 83 -0.96 16.11 -18.78
C SER A 83 -0.42 15.93 -20.22
N ASP A 84 0.89 16.12 -20.43
CA ASP A 84 1.58 15.80 -21.68
C ASP A 84 2.81 14.92 -21.39
N ALA A 85 2.64 13.60 -21.37
CA ALA A 85 3.59 12.62 -21.93
C ALA A 85 3.20 11.19 -21.51
N ASN A 86 2.51 10.50 -22.42
CA ASN A 86 2.75 9.09 -22.74
C ASN A 86 2.81 8.07 -21.58
N SER A 87 1.64 7.64 -21.12
CA SER A 87 1.46 6.24 -20.68
C SER A 87 0.02 5.82 -20.94
N GLY A 88 -0.20 5.23 -22.12
CA GLY A 88 -1.40 4.46 -22.37
C GLY A 88 -1.32 3.15 -21.59
N GLU A 89 -2.22 2.96 -20.65
CA GLU A 89 -2.67 1.67 -20.12
C GLU A 89 -4.01 1.94 -19.41
N HIS A 90 -4.97 1.03 -19.59
CA HIS A 90 -6.39 1.20 -19.26
C HIS A 90 -6.66 1.60 -17.79
N ALA A 91 -6.64 2.91 -17.50
CA ALA A 91 -7.20 3.46 -16.28
C ALA A 91 -8.71 3.61 -16.48
N HIS A 92 -9.50 2.85 -15.72
CA HIS A 92 -10.95 3.02 -15.65
C HIS A 92 -11.28 4.49 -15.40
N GLU A 93 -12.11 5.08 -16.26
CA GLU A 93 -12.39 6.51 -16.33
C GLU A 93 -13.13 7.08 -15.09
N GLU A 94 -13.43 6.23 -14.12
CA GLU A 94 -14.04 6.54 -12.82
C GLU A 94 -13.01 6.93 -11.73
N ASP A 95 -11.70 6.72 -11.96
CA ASP A 95 -10.62 6.96 -10.99
C ASP A 95 -9.96 8.36 -11.06
N ARG A 96 -10.51 9.26 -11.89
CA ARG A 96 -9.96 10.61 -12.13
C ARG A 96 -10.01 11.57 -10.92
N GLY A 97 -10.54 11.13 -9.78
CA GLY A 97 -10.45 11.88 -8.54
C GLY A 97 -11.18 11.20 -7.38
N ASP A 98 -10.56 10.75 -6.29
CA ASP A 98 -9.20 11.00 -5.82
C ASP A 98 -8.77 9.85 -4.94
N ALA A 99 -7.59 9.29 -5.19
CA ALA A 99 -6.91 8.40 -4.24
C ALA A 99 -6.87 9.03 -2.83
N LEU A 100 -6.61 10.34 -2.77
CA LEU A 100 -6.62 11.10 -1.53
C LEU A 100 -8.00 11.19 -0.85
N MET A 101 -9.08 11.15 -1.63
CA MET A 101 -10.46 11.19 -1.13
C MET A 101 -10.92 9.81 -0.66
N LYS A 102 -10.54 8.74 -1.36
CA LYS A 102 -10.70 7.36 -0.85
C LYS A 102 -9.99 7.20 0.49
N TYR A 103 -8.75 7.69 0.57
CA TYR A 103 -7.98 7.72 1.81
C TYR A 103 -8.63 8.59 2.90
N ALA A 104 -9.07 9.80 2.57
CA ALA A 104 -9.73 10.67 3.54
C ALA A 104 -11.07 10.10 4.04
N MET A 105 -11.82 9.38 3.20
CA MET A 105 -13.03 8.67 3.60
C MET A 105 -12.71 7.53 4.57
N LEU A 106 -11.68 6.73 4.28
CA LEU A 106 -11.21 5.66 5.17
C LEU A 106 -10.87 6.19 6.57
N LEU A 107 -10.25 7.37 6.64
CA LEU A 107 -9.90 8.00 7.92
C LEU A 107 -11.10 8.64 8.63
N ALA A 108 -12.11 9.11 7.89
CA ALA A 108 -13.26 9.82 8.47
C ALA A 108 -14.19 8.94 9.30
N ASP A 109 -14.24 7.63 9.04
CA ASP A 109 -15.08 6.68 9.77
C ASP A 109 -14.59 6.41 11.21
N THR A 110 -13.35 6.81 11.53
CA THR A 110 -12.73 6.53 12.83
C THR A 110 -12.43 7.84 13.57
N SER A 111 -13.19 8.15 14.62
CA SER A 111 -13.06 9.44 15.35
C SER A 111 -11.82 9.56 16.25
N VAL A 112 -10.92 8.57 16.25
CA VAL A 112 -9.74 8.49 17.11
C VAL A 112 -8.50 8.21 16.26
N LYS A 113 -7.59 9.20 16.18
CA LYS A 113 -6.34 9.15 15.39
C LYS A 113 -5.48 7.90 15.62
N GLU A 114 -5.43 7.37 16.83
CA GLU A 114 -4.66 6.16 17.14
C GLU A 114 -5.29 4.90 16.52
N LYS A 115 -6.63 4.85 16.46
CA LYS A 115 -7.35 3.73 15.85
C LYS A 115 -7.29 3.80 14.32
N GLU A 116 -7.19 4.99 13.74
CA GLU A 116 -7.03 5.21 12.30
C GLU A 116 -5.76 4.50 11.76
N ALA A 117 -4.61 4.74 12.41
CA ALA A 117 -3.33 4.15 12.00
C ALA A 117 -3.36 2.61 12.10
N GLN A 118 -3.92 2.09 13.18
CA GLN A 118 -4.03 0.66 13.41
C GLN A 118 -5.00 -0.02 12.43
N TYR A 119 -6.11 0.63 12.10
CA TYR A 119 -7.08 0.12 11.13
C TYR A 119 -6.47 0.03 9.72
N LEU A 120 -5.81 1.11 9.27
CA LEU A 120 -5.09 1.14 8.00
C LEU A 120 -3.98 0.08 7.97
N GLU A 121 -3.21 -0.05 9.04
CA GLU A 121 -2.15 -1.06 9.15
C GLU A 121 -2.70 -2.49 9.01
N ASN A 122 -3.85 -2.79 9.62
CA ASN A 122 -4.49 -4.09 9.51
C ASN A 122 -4.99 -4.38 8.09
N ILE A 123 -5.56 -3.38 7.40
CA ILE A 123 -5.98 -3.52 6.00
C ILE A 123 -4.77 -3.81 5.12
N VAL A 124 -3.73 -2.98 5.21
CA VAL A 124 -2.54 -3.09 4.37
C VAL A 124 -1.84 -4.44 4.61
N LYS A 125 -1.68 -4.86 5.87
CA LYS A 125 -1.12 -6.18 6.21
C LYS A 125 -1.98 -7.32 5.66
N GLY A 126 -3.30 -7.25 5.81
CA GLY A 126 -4.23 -8.25 5.31
C GLY A 126 -4.14 -8.44 3.80
N ILE A 127 -4.03 -7.34 3.03
CA ILE A 127 -3.86 -7.37 1.58
C ILE A 127 -2.52 -8.02 1.21
N ILE A 128 -1.41 -7.56 1.82
CA ILE A 128 -0.07 -8.08 1.53
C ILE A 128 0.02 -9.58 1.83
N GLU A 129 -0.52 -10.01 2.98
CA GLU A 129 -0.56 -11.41 3.38
C GLU A 129 -1.42 -12.26 2.44
N GLY A 130 -2.63 -11.78 2.12
CA GLY A 130 -3.57 -12.46 1.23
C GLY A 130 -3.01 -12.68 -0.17
N GLU A 131 -2.57 -11.60 -0.83
CA GLU A 131 -2.09 -11.64 -2.21
C GLU A 131 -0.80 -12.42 -2.35
N THR A 132 0.13 -12.25 -1.41
CA THR A 132 1.38 -13.02 -1.43
C THR A 132 1.09 -14.51 -1.25
N ARG A 133 0.17 -14.88 -0.35
CA ARG A 133 -0.20 -16.27 -0.11
C ARG A 133 -0.83 -16.92 -1.34
N VAL A 134 -1.71 -16.21 -2.04
CA VAL A 134 -2.34 -16.69 -3.27
C VAL A 134 -1.28 -16.95 -4.34
N LEU A 135 -0.36 -16.01 -4.56
CA LEU A 135 0.70 -16.17 -5.57
C LEU A 135 1.63 -17.34 -5.22
N VAL A 136 2.12 -17.39 -3.98
CA VAL A 136 3.05 -18.44 -3.53
C VAL A 136 2.44 -19.84 -3.62
N SER A 137 1.14 -19.98 -3.36
CA SER A 137 0.44 -21.27 -3.43
C SER A 137 0.44 -21.87 -4.84
N SER A 138 0.62 -21.03 -5.88
CA SER A 138 0.60 -21.43 -7.29
C SER A 138 1.97 -21.83 -7.85
N MET A 139 3.06 -21.48 -7.14
CA MET A 139 4.44 -21.64 -7.60
C MET A 139 5.20 -22.71 -6.80
N THR A 140 6.20 -23.32 -7.42
CA THR A 140 7.18 -24.18 -6.73
C THR A 140 8.26 -23.33 -6.05
N MET A 141 9.02 -23.94 -5.14
CA MET A 141 10.09 -23.20 -4.45
C MET A 141 11.19 -22.77 -5.43
N GLU A 142 11.53 -23.67 -6.33
CA GLU A 142 12.52 -23.52 -7.39
C GLU A 142 12.14 -22.40 -8.35
N GLU A 143 10.86 -22.30 -8.73
CA GLU A 143 10.34 -21.19 -9.55
C GLU A 143 10.52 -19.86 -8.83
N ILE A 144 10.16 -19.77 -7.55
CA ILE A 144 10.32 -18.52 -6.76
C ILE A 144 11.80 -18.10 -6.68
N PHE A 145 12.74 -19.06 -6.62
CA PHE A 145 14.17 -18.77 -6.63
C PHE A 145 14.72 -18.38 -7.99
N THR A 146 14.35 -19.12 -9.02
CA THR A 146 14.88 -18.95 -10.37
C THR A 146 14.30 -17.70 -11.02
N GLU A 147 13.02 -17.42 -10.78
CA GLU A 147 12.26 -16.31 -11.35
C GLU A 147 11.99 -15.21 -10.32
N ARG A 148 12.97 -14.92 -9.44
CA ARG A 148 12.81 -13.98 -8.32
C ARG A 148 12.29 -12.60 -8.73
N GLU A 149 12.77 -12.05 -9.84
CA GLU A 149 12.35 -10.73 -10.31
C GLU A 149 10.92 -10.75 -10.84
N GLU A 150 10.51 -11.84 -11.49
CA GLU A 150 9.13 -12.00 -11.92
C GLU A 150 8.19 -12.19 -10.73
N PHE A 151 8.60 -12.98 -9.74
CA PHE A 151 7.88 -13.14 -8.48
C PHE A 151 7.66 -11.79 -7.79
N LYS A 152 8.70 -10.97 -7.62
CA LYS A 152 8.59 -9.60 -7.06
C LYS A 152 7.61 -8.75 -7.85
N ARG A 153 7.69 -8.77 -9.18
CA ARG A 153 6.81 -7.99 -10.06
C ARG A 153 5.35 -8.41 -9.94
N ARG A 154 5.08 -9.72 -9.87
CA ARG A 154 3.73 -10.27 -9.70
C ARG A 154 3.15 -9.90 -8.34
N ILE A 155 3.92 -10.05 -7.26
CA ILE A 155 3.53 -9.60 -5.91
C ILE A 155 3.19 -8.12 -5.92
N PHE A 156 4.10 -7.29 -6.45
CA PHE A 156 3.92 -5.84 -6.47
C PHE A 156 2.64 -5.45 -7.21
N ARG A 157 2.39 -6.03 -8.39
CA ARG A 157 1.21 -5.74 -9.20
C ARG A 157 -0.09 -6.11 -8.49
N ASN A 158 -0.14 -7.30 -7.91
CA ASN A 158 -1.34 -7.79 -7.22
C ASN A 158 -1.67 -6.91 -6.00
N ILE A 159 -0.67 -6.62 -5.17
CA ILE A 159 -0.86 -5.78 -3.99
C ILE A 159 -1.25 -4.36 -4.40
N GLN A 160 -0.61 -3.78 -5.43
CA GLN A 160 -0.95 -2.44 -5.89
C GLN A 160 -2.41 -2.35 -6.38
N GLY A 161 -2.89 -3.34 -7.14
CA GLY A 161 -4.27 -3.36 -7.64
C GLY A 161 -5.33 -3.38 -6.53
N GLU A 162 -5.05 -4.05 -5.41
CA GLU A 162 -5.94 -4.01 -4.23
C GLU A 162 -5.80 -2.69 -3.45
N LEU A 163 -4.59 -2.14 -3.32
CA LEU A 163 -4.34 -0.87 -2.64
C LEU A 163 -4.96 0.34 -3.36
N ASP A 164 -5.10 0.28 -4.68
CA ASP A 164 -5.73 1.33 -5.50
C ASP A 164 -7.18 1.61 -5.09
N GLN A 165 -7.89 0.59 -4.60
CA GLN A 165 -9.27 0.70 -4.10
C GLN A 165 -9.35 1.58 -2.83
N PHE A 166 -8.26 1.66 -2.07
CA PHE A 166 -8.13 2.50 -0.88
C PHE A 166 -7.41 3.82 -1.15
N GLY A 167 -6.98 4.05 -2.40
CA GLY A 167 -6.20 5.23 -2.77
C GLY A 167 -4.76 5.22 -2.23
N LEU A 168 -4.23 4.02 -1.98
CA LEU A 168 -2.87 3.80 -1.47
C LEU A 168 -1.95 3.36 -2.60
N LYS A 169 -0.68 3.74 -2.48
CA LYS A 169 0.36 3.44 -3.44
C LYS A 169 1.60 2.92 -2.75
N ILE A 170 2.21 1.91 -3.36
CA ILE A 170 3.51 1.40 -2.95
C ILE A 170 4.57 2.34 -3.53
N TYR A 171 5.29 3.03 -2.65
CA TYR A 171 6.44 3.87 -3.01
C TYR A 171 7.72 3.05 -3.12
N ASN A 172 7.86 2.03 -2.27
CA ASN A 172 9.03 1.15 -2.25
C ASN A 172 8.64 -0.26 -1.80
N ALA A 173 9.35 -1.26 -2.31
CA ALA A 173 9.20 -2.65 -1.92
C ALA A 173 10.58 -3.29 -1.79
N ASN A 174 10.91 -3.74 -0.59
CA ASN A 174 12.15 -4.46 -0.30
C ASN A 174 11.84 -5.91 0.09
N VAL A 175 12.18 -6.84 -0.81
CA VAL A 175 11.98 -8.28 -0.61
C VAL A 175 13.32 -8.93 -0.29
N LYS A 176 13.51 -9.31 0.97
CA LYS A 176 14.74 -9.99 1.44
C LYS A 176 14.76 -11.44 0.98
N GLU A 177 15.89 -12.10 1.21
CA GLU A 177 16.04 -13.52 0.91
C GLU A 177 15.11 -14.39 1.76
N LEU A 178 14.64 -15.47 1.14
CA LEU A 178 13.74 -16.45 1.74
C LEU A 178 14.45 -17.16 2.89
N LYS A 179 13.70 -17.41 3.98
CA LYS A 179 14.20 -18.16 5.14
C LYS A 179 13.36 -19.42 5.35
N ASP A 180 13.98 -20.46 5.88
CA ASP A 180 13.27 -21.69 6.22
C ASP A 180 12.26 -21.37 7.33
N ALA A 181 11.04 -21.91 7.22
CA ALA A 181 10.11 -21.92 8.35
C ALA A 181 10.63 -22.88 9.44
N VAL A 182 10.20 -22.69 10.68
CA VAL A 182 10.58 -23.55 11.81
C VAL A 182 10.15 -24.99 11.52
N GLY A 183 11.14 -25.88 11.30
CA GLY A 183 10.92 -27.29 10.95
C GLY A 183 11.20 -27.66 9.48
N SER A 184 11.40 -26.68 8.59
CA SER A 184 11.92 -26.93 7.23
C SER A 184 13.45 -26.96 7.26
N THR A 185 14.07 -27.93 6.58
CA THR A 185 15.54 -28.01 6.38
C THR A 185 15.94 -27.81 4.93
N TYR A 186 15.03 -27.29 4.10
CA TYR A 186 15.21 -27.20 2.66
C TYR A 186 16.40 -26.30 2.29
N PHE A 187 16.51 -25.10 2.89
CA PHE A 187 17.65 -24.22 2.62
C PHE A 187 18.95 -24.74 3.17
N HIS A 188 18.94 -25.38 4.33
CA HIS A 188 20.14 -26.00 4.88
C HIS A 188 20.65 -27.14 3.98
N ARG A 189 19.76 -27.88 3.29
CA ARG A 189 20.14 -28.94 2.34
C ARG A 189 20.65 -28.39 1.00
N CYS A 190 20.10 -27.28 0.52
CA CYS A 190 20.53 -26.66 -0.74
C CYS A 190 21.78 -25.77 -0.60
N SER A 191 22.04 -25.18 0.57
CA SER A 191 23.24 -24.37 0.86
C SER A 191 24.46 -25.19 1.28
N ALA A 192 24.28 -26.46 1.63
CA ALA A 192 25.41 -27.35 1.86
C ALA A 192 26.19 -27.49 0.54
N PRO A 193 27.48 -27.12 0.48
CA PRO A 193 28.30 -27.49 -0.64
C PRO A 193 28.22 -29.00 -0.73
N ARG A 194 27.61 -29.52 -1.81
CA ARG A 194 27.75 -30.93 -2.18
C ARG A 194 29.23 -31.23 -1.96
N LYS A 195 29.52 -32.24 -1.13
CA LYS A 195 30.84 -32.86 -1.06
C LYS A 195 31.32 -33.01 -2.51
N CYS A 196 32.13 -32.07 -2.96
CA CYS A 196 32.93 -32.23 -4.14
C CYS A 196 33.86 -33.37 -3.77
N ARG A 197 33.75 -34.38 -4.61
CA ARG A 197 34.51 -35.61 -4.63
C ARG A 197 36.00 -35.36 -4.42
#